data_AF-H9FMQ9-F1
#
_entry.id   AF-H9FMQ9-F1
#
_cell.length_a   1.000
_cell.length_b   1.000
_cell.length_c   1.000
_cell.angle_alpha   90.00
_cell.angle_beta   90.00
_cell.angle_gamma   90.00
#
_symmetry.space_group_name_H-M   'P 1'
#
loop_
_entity.id
_entity.type
_entity.pdbx_description
1 polymer ?
#
loop_
_entity_poly.entity_id
_entity_poly.type
_entity_poly.pdbx_seq_one_letter_code
_entity_poly.pdbx_strand_id
1 'polypeptide(L)'
;MPFLDIQKRFGINIDRWWTIQSAEQPYKLAPRCHAFEKEWIECAHGIGATRAEKECKIEYDDFIECLLRQKTMRRVNAIRRQRDKLIKEGKYTPPPHHIGKGEPRP
;
A
#
# COMPACT_ATOMS: atom_id res chain seq x y z
N MET A 1 29.55 6.46 -9.10
CA MET A 1 30.10 7.18 -7.92
C MET A 1 30.16 6.19 -6.76
N PRO A 2 31.23 6.14 -5.96
CA PRO A 2 31.33 5.23 -4.82
C PRO A 2 30.41 5.67 -3.68
N PHE A 3 29.79 4.71 -2.98
CA PHE A 3 29.00 4.96 -1.76
C PHE A 3 29.91 4.87 -0.53
N LEU A 4 30.19 6.00 0.11
CA LEU A 4 31.01 6.06 1.34
C LEU A 4 30.09 5.97 2.57
N ASP A 5 30.00 4.80 3.18
CA ASP A 5 29.12 4.55 4.33
C ASP A 5 29.70 5.08 5.67
N ILE A 6 29.95 6.40 5.71
CA ILE A 6 30.46 7.14 6.87
C ILE A 6 29.48 7.02 8.04
N GLN A 7 28.17 7.07 7.76
CA GLN A 7 27.11 6.96 8.76
C GLN A 7 27.16 5.62 9.51
N LYS A 8 27.36 4.49 8.81
CA LYS A 8 27.50 3.19 9.48
C LYS A 8 28.80 3.11 10.26
N ARG A 9 29.90 3.61 9.70
CA ARG A 9 31.23 3.51 10.33
C ARG A 9 31.31 4.29 11.64
N PHE A 10 30.72 5.48 11.70
CA PHE A 10 30.76 6.34 12.88
C PHE A 10 29.50 6.24 13.75
N GLY A 11 28.48 5.48 13.34
CA GLY A 11 27.23 5.32 14.10
C GLY A 11 26.36 6.58 14.14
N ILE A 12 26.55 7.52 13.19
CA ILE A 12 25.81 8.78 13.12
C ILE A 12 24.58 8.58 12.24
N ASN A 13 23.42 9.07 12.68
CA ASN A 13 22.19 9.07 11.91
C ASN A 13 21.95 10.46 11.30
N ILE A 14 22.36 10.66 10.05
CA ILE A 14 22.17 11.93 9.34
C ILE A 14 20.82 11.91 8.60
N ASP A 15 20.56 10.86 7.83
CA ASP A 15 19.40 10.75 6.94
C ASP A 15 18.58 9.45 7.11
N ARG A 16 19.10 8.44 7.82
CA ARG A 16 18.48 7.11 7.91
C ARG A 16 17.08 7.13 8.50
N TRP A 17 16.83 8.03 9.44
CA TRP A 17 15.52 8.19 10.08
C TRP A 17 14.38 8.54 9.11
N TRP A 18 14.67 9.15 7.95
CA TRP A 18 13.66 9.50 6.94
C TRP A 18 13.50 8.39 5.86
N THR A 19 14.39 7.41 5.78
CA THR A 19 14.48 6.54 4.59
C THR A 19 13.29 5.63 4.35
N ILE A 20 12.59 5.19 5.41
CA ILE A 20 11.47 4.25 5.34
C ILE A 20 10.24 4.86 6.03
N GLN A 21 9.05 4.54 5.54
CA GLN A 21 7.82 5.06 6.16
C GLN A 21 7.57 4.36 7.51
N SER A 22 8.07 3.15 7.65
CA SER A 22 7.94 2.30 8.85
C SER A 22 8.90 2.62 9.98
N ALA A 23 9.72 3.67 9.84
CA ALA A 23 10.54 4.19 10.92
C ALA A 23 9.68 4.84 12.03
N GLU A 24 10.30 5.15 13.16
CA GLU A 24 9.63 5.86 14.25
C GLU A 24 9.18 7.24 13.78
N GLN A 25 7.86 7.45 13.72
CA GLN A 25 7.24 8.72 13.40
C GLN A 25 6.82 9.45 14.67
N PRO A 26 6.83 10.80 14.68
CA PRO A 26 6.25 11.59 15.76
C PRO A 26 4.82 11.14 16.08
N TYR A 27 4.48 11.04 17.37
CA TYR A 27 3.18 10.59 17.85
C TYR A 27 2.78 9.16 17.42
N LYS A 28 3.73 8.33 16.99
CA LYS A 28 3.49 6.95 16.53
C LYS A 28 2.44 6.87 15.41
N LEU A 29 2.43 7.88 14.53
CA LEU A 29 1.55 7.91 13.37
C LEU A 29 1.97 6.84 12.36
N ALA A 30 1.10 5.86 12.12
CA ALA A 30 1.36 4.82 11.14
C ALA A 30 1.01 5.30 9.72
N PRO A 31 1.90 5.14 8.73
CA PRO A 31 1.57 5.40 7.34
C PRO A 31 0.55 4.39 6.82
N ARG A 32 -0.15 4.74 5.74
CA ARG A 32 -1.22 3.91 5.15
C ARG A 32 -0.78 2.50 4.77
N CYS A 33 0.48 2.35 4.34
CA CYS A 33 1.05 1.08 3.88
C CYS A 33 2.13 0.54 4.83
N HIS A 34 2.08 0.92 6.12
CA HIS A 34 3.05 0.51 7.14
C HIS A 34 3.29 -1.00 7.18
N ALA A 35 2.20 -1.79 7.26
CA ALA A 35 2.30 -3.24 7.39
C ALA A 35 3.01 -3.88 6.19
N PHE A 36 2.60 -3.50 4.97
CA PHE A 36 3.18 -4.05 3.74
C PHE A 36 4.64 -3.65 3.54
N GLU A 37 5.00 -2.40 3.85
CA GLU A 37 6.40 -1.98 3.77
C GLU A 37 7.26 -2.73 4.79
N LYS A 38 6.76 -2.90 6.02
CA LYS A 38 7.46 -3.63 7.07
C LYS A 38 7.69 -5.09 6.70
N GLU A 39 6.67 -5.79 6.22
CA GLU A 39 6.79 -7.19 5.77
C GLU A 39 7.79 -7.33 4.61
N TRP A 40 7.76 -6.41 3.65
CA TRP A 40 8.71 -6.41 2.54
C TRP A 40 10.15 -6.18 3.02
N ILE A 41 10.38 -5.23 3.92
CA ILE A 41 11.71 -4.97 4.49
C ILE A 41 12.20 -6.18 5.29
N GLU A 42 11.34 -6.78 6.13
CA GLU A 42 11.69 -7.94 6.93
C GLU A 42 12.01 -9.17 6.06
N CYS A 43 11.29 -9.37 4.96
CA CYS A 43 11.61 -10.41 3.99
C CYS A 43 12.93 -10.15 3.25
N ALA A 44 13.13 -8.92 2.76
CA ALA A 44 14.29 -8.57 1.92
C ALA A 44 15.59 -8.35 2.72
N HIS A 45 15.49 -8.30 4.06
CA HIS A 45 16.64 -8.02 4.92
C HIS A 45 17.66 -9.16 4.91
N GLY A 46 18.89 -8.86 4.49
CA GLY A 46 20.04 -9.78 4.59
C GLY A 46 20.22 -10.76 3.43
N ILE A 47 19.23 -10.94 2.54
CA ILE A 47 19.33 -11.85 1.38
C ILE A 47 19.97 -11.22 0.13
N GLY A 48 20.08 -9.88 0.11
CA GLY A 48 20.61 -9.11 -1.02
C GLY A 48 19.59 -8.86 -2.13
N ALA A 49 19.75 -7.76 -2.86
CA ALA A 49 18.75 -7.28 -3.82
C ALA A 49 18.41 -8.28 -4.93
N THR A 50 19.41 -9.03 -5.42
CA THR A 50 19.24 -9.99 -6.53
C THR A 50 18.35 -11.17 -6.17
N ARG A 51 18.40 -11.63 -4.91
CA ARG A 51 17.52 -12.69 -4.40
C ARG A 51 16.19 -12.14 -3.93
N ALA A 52 16.19 -10.99 -3.27
CA ALA A 52 14.98 -10.32 -2.78
C ALA A 52 13.97 -10.04 -3.90
N GLU A 53 14.44 -9.70 -5.11
CA GLU A 53 13.58 -9.48 -6.27
C GLU A 53 12.72 -10.71 -6.65
N LYS A 54 13.23 -11.92 -6.38
CA LYS A 54 12.54 -13.18 -6.71
C LYS A 54 11.83 -13.78 -5.51
N GLU A 55 12.50 -13.82 -4.36
CA GLU A 55 12.00 -14.48 -3.15
C GLU A 55 10.92 -13.64 -2.45
N CYS A 56 11.10 -12.31 -2.36
CA CYS A 56 10.17 -11.38 -1.70
C CYS A 56 9.25 -10.64 -2.66
N LYS A 57 8.94 -11.28 -3.79
CA LYS A 57 8.17 -10.65 -4.88
C LYS A 57 6.72 -10.37 -4.47
N ILE A 58 6.13 -11.26 -3.66
CA ILE A 58 4.73 -11.15 -3.26
C ILE A 58 4.55 -9.92 -2.34
N GLU A 59 5.41 -9.80 -1.34
CA GLU A 59 5.42 -8.69 -0.38
C GLU A 59 5.66 -7.36 -1.09
N TYR A 60 6.57 -7.35 -2.07
CA TYR A 60 6.81 -6.16 -2.89
C TYR A 60 5.60 -5.79 -3.76
N ASP A 61 4.99 -6.76 -4.44
CA ASP A 61 3.82 -6.54 -5.29
C ASP A 61 2.62 -6.02 -4.49
N ASP A 62 2.44 -6.50 -3.26
CA ASP A 62 1.41 -6.04 -2.33
C ASP A 62 1.71 -4.63 -1.79
N PHE A 63 2.97 -4.32 -1.48
CA PHE A 63 3.38 -2.97 -1.11
C PHE A 63 3.12 -1.96 -2.24
N ILE A 64 3.45 -2.30 -3.49
CA ILE A 64 3.18 -1.46 -4.66
C ILE A 64 1.68 -1.32 -4.93
N GLU A 65 0.89 -2.38 -4.76
CA GLU A 65 -0.57 -2.28 -4.84
C GLU A 65 -1.12 -1.36 -3.76
N CYS A 66 -0.61 -1.45 -2.53
CA CYS A 66 -1.06 -0.58 -1.44
C CYS A 66 -0.82 0.90 -1.75
N LEU A 67 0.36 1.24 -2.28
CA LEU A 67 0.74 2.61 -2.64
C LEU A 67 -0.10 3.16 -3.80
N LEU A 68 -0.22 2.39 -4.89
CA LEU A 68 -0.81 2.88 -6.14
C LEU A 68 -2.30 2.55 -6.30
N ARG A 69 -2.79 1.55 -5.58
CA ARG A 69 -4.17 1.03 -5.61
C ARG A 69 -4.70 0.68 -7.01
N GLN A 70 -3.80 0.32 -7.92
CA GLN A 70 -4.15 0.09 -9.33
C GLN A 70 -5.17 -1.04 -9.50
N LYS A 71 -4.95 -2.18 -8.84
CA LYS A 71 -5.85 -3.34 -8.91
C LYS A 71 -7.20 -2.98 -8.29
N THR A 72 -7.18 -2.32 -7.14
CA THR A 72 -8.37 -1.80 -6.46
C THR A 72 -9.20 -0.88 -7.37
N MET A 73 -8.58 0.12 -8.01
CA MET A 73 -9.26 1.05 -8.91
C MET A 73 -9.83 0.34 -10.15
N ARG A 74 -9.08 -0.58 -10.76
CA ARG A 74 -9.57 -1.40 -11.88
C ARG A 74 -10.82 -2.21 -11.49
N ARG A 75 -10.80 -2.82 -10.30
CA ARG A 75 -11.94 -3.58 -9.77
C ARG A 75 -13.16 -2.71 -9.54
N VAL A 76 -13.00 -1.57 -8.87
CA VAL A 76 -14.11 -0.62 -8.62
C VAL A 76 -14.70 -0.11 -9.94
N ASN A 77 -13.85 0.20 -10.92
CA ASN A 77 -14.30 0.63 -12.25
C ASN A 77 -15.09 -0.47 -12.97
N ALA A 78 -14.65 -1.72 -12.91
CA ALA A 78 -15.38 -2.85 -13.50
C ALA A 78 -16.75 -3.04 -12.83
N ILE A 79 -16.81 -3.00 -11.49
CA ILE A 79 -18.07 -3.10 -10.74
C ILE A 79 -19.03 -1.96 -11.13
N ARG A 80 -18.52 -0.73 -11.18
CA ARG A 80 -19.33 0.44 -11.57
C ARG A 80 -19.89 0.30 -12.98
N ARG A 81 -19.06 -0.08 -13.96
CA ARG A 81 -19.50 -0.31 -15.34
C ARG A 81 -20.60 -1.36 -15.43
N GLN A 82 -20.44 -2.48 -14.70
CA GLN A 82 -21.45 -3.54 -14.69
C GLN A 82 -22.75 -3.08 -14.03
N ARG A 83 -22.67 -2.37 -12.90
CA ARG A 83 -23.83 -1.79 -12.23
C ARG A 83 -24.59 -0.84 -13.16
N ASP A 84 -23.90 0.08 -13.80
CA ASP A 84 -24.51 1.09 -14.67
C ASP A 84 -25.16 0.43 -15.91
N LYS A 85 -24.57 -0.67 -16.43
CA LYS A 85 -25.19 -1.51 -17.47
C LYS A 85 -26.50 -2.14 -16.99
N LEU A 86 -26.52 -2.76 -15.80
CA LEU A 86 -27.72 -3.42 -15.27
C LEU A 86 -28.84 -2.44 -14.89
N ILE A 87 -28.50 -1.23 -14.45
CA ILE A 87 -29.47 -0.15 -14.23
C ILE A 87 -30.10 0.26 -15.57
N LYS A 88 -29.29 0.41 -16.63
CA LYS A 88 -29.78 0.74 -17.97
C LYS A 88 -30.69 -0.35 -18.54
N GLU A 89 -30.42 -1.62 -18.24
CA GLU A 89 -31.28 -2.76 -18.59
C GLU A 89 -32.51 -2.91 -17.67
N GLY A 90 -32.63 -2.13 -16.59
CA GLY A 90 -33.72 -2.24 -15.61
C GLY A 90 -33.66 -3.46 -14.69
N LYS A 91 -32.59 -4.27 -14.75
CA LYS A 91 -32.44 -5.51 -13.96
C LYS A 91 -31.91 -5.28 -12.55
N TYR A 92 -31.41 -4.09 -12.24
CA TYR A 92 -30.83 -3.77 -10.93
C TYR A 92 -31.30 -2.41 -10.44
N THR A 93 -31.80 -2.38 -9.20
CA THR A 93 -32.16 -1.16 -8.46
C THR A 93 -31.20 -0.99 -7.28
N PRO A 94 -30.59 0.20 -7.10
CA PRO A 94 -29.69 0.42 -5.97
C PRO A 94 -30.44 0.34 -4.62
N PRO A 95 -29.82 -0.19 -3.57
CA PRO A 95 -30.44 -0.27 -2.26
C PRO A 95 -30.54 1.11 -1.57
N PRO A 96 -31.47 1.30 -0.62
CA PRO A 96 -31.73 2.61 0.01
C PRO A 96 -30.52 3.29 0.66
N HIS A 97 -29.61 2.51 1.26
CA HIS A 97 -28.39 3.03 1.88
C HIS A 97 -27.38 3.59 0.87
N HIS A 98 -27.42 3.15 -0.40
CA HIS A 98 -26.62 3.73 -1.48
C HIS A 98 -27.24 5.01 -2.07
N ILE A 99 -28.48 5.35 -1.67
CA ILE A 99 -29.23 6.54 -2.13
C ILE A 99 -29.39 7.56 -0.98
N GLY A 100 -28.72 7.34 0.16
CA GLY A 100 -28.76 8.25 1.31
C GLY A 100 -30.08 8.18 2.12
N LYS A 101 -30.89 7.14 1.91
CA LYS A 101 -32.11 6.86 2.69
C LYS A 101 -31.88 5.80 3.78
N GLY A 102 -30.62 5.43 4.04
CA GLY A 102 -30.26 4.52 5.11
C GLY A 102 -30.04 5.28 6.42
N GLU A 103 -30.28 4.62 7.55
CA GLU A 103 -29.90 5.16 8.85
C GLU A 103 -28.37 5.36 8.91
N PRO A 104 -27.87 6.55 9.27
CA PRO A 104 -26.44 6.77 9.41
C PRO A 104 -25.91 5.94 10.58
N ARG A 105 -24.74 5.31 10.39
CA ARG A 105 -23.99 4.77 11.53
C ARG A 105 -23.17 5.90 12.17
N PRO A 106 -23.06 5.90 13.51
CA PRO A 106 -22.29 6.90 14.25
C PRO A 106 -20.80 6.86 13.90
#